data_AF-A0A2G1DEC7-F1
#
_entry.id   AF-A0A2G1DEC7-F1
#
_cell.length_a   1.000
_cell.length_b   1.000
_cell.length_c   1.000
_cell.angle_alpha   90.00
_cell.angle_beta   90.00
_cell.angle_gamma   90.00
#
_symmetry.space_group_name_H-M   'P 1'
#
loop_
_entity.id
_entity.type
_entity.pdbx_description
1 polymer ?
#
loop_
_entity_poly.entity_id
_entity_poly.type
_entity_poly.pdbx_seq_one_letter_code
_entity_poly.pdbx_strand_id
1 'polypeptide(L)'
;MADTHVISALTTKRGELLGSIRHYKQLITSLDKDLATIDATIRIFEPDYKFDSTKIVNKHRRNTYFNNGEAKILILDTLRVKSEPIRTDDLSDIVASKKGLFFENDYETRSFRKAIISALNNLEKDNLVQRVSKEGLVITWKIKKLN
;
A
#
# COMPACT_ATOMS: atom_id res chain seq x y z
N MET A 1 -1.38 43.76 3.06
CA MET A 1 -1.95 42.92 1.97
C MET A 1 -1.56 41.44 2.09
N ALA A 2 -0.34 41.09 2.53
CA ALA A 2 0.07 39.69 2.73
C ALA A 2 -0.79 38.92 3.76
N ASP A 3 -1.16 39.55 4.87
CA ASP A 3 -1.94 38.90 5.95
C ASP A 3 -3.32 38.43 5.48
N THR A 4 -3.96 39.17 4.56
CA THR A 4 -5.25 38.80 3.98
C THR A 4 -5.13 37.55 3.10
N HIS A 5 -4.04 37.40 2.36
CA HIS A 5 -3.78 36.21 1.55
C HIS A 5 -3.54 34.97 2.43
N VAL A 6 -2.80 35.13 3.53
CA VAL A 6 -2.57 34.04 4.50
C VAL A 6 -3.88 33.60 5.16
N ILE A 7 -4.71 34.54 5.61
CA ILE A 7 -6.02 34.24 6.22
C ILE A 7 -6.96 33.55 5.21
N SER A 8 -6.96 34.00 3.95
CA SER A 8 -7.74 33.37 2.87
C SER A 8 -7.32 31.92 2.63
N ALA A 9 -6.01 31.66 2.50
CA ALA A 9 -5.48 30.31 2.31
C ALA A 9 -5.81 29.38 3.49
N LEU A 10 -5.68 29.86 4.72
CA LEU A 10 -6.04 29.10 5.93
C LEU A 10 -7.54 28.81 6.02
N THR A 11 -8.38 29.77 5.62
CA THR A 11 -9.84 29.61 5.61
C THR A 11 -10.26 28.56 4.59
N THR A 12 -9.65 28.56 3.39
CA THR A 12 -9.84 27.50 2.39
C THR A 12 -9.43 26.15 2.94
N LYS A 13 -8.25 26.05 3.56
CA LYS A 13 -7.79 24.78 4.14
C LYS A 13 -8.71 24.28 5.25
N ARG A 14 -9.23 25.18 6.09
CA ARG A 14 -10.23 24.84 7.11
C ARG A 14 -11.51 24.27 6.49
N GLY A 15 -11.98 24.82 5.37
CA GLY A 15 -13.12 24.31 4.61
C GLY A 15 -12.90 22.88 4.11
N GLU A 16 -11.74 22.60 3.52
CA GLU A 16 -11.36 21.25 3.07
C GLU A 16 -11.36 20.24 4.22
N LEU A 17 -10.79 20.62 5.38
CA LEU A 17 -10.76 19.77 6.57
C LEU A 17 -12.17 19.49 7.10
N LEU A 18 -13.04 20.50 7.15
CA LEU A 18 -14.43 20.32 7.58
C LEU A 18 -15.21 19.41 6.62
N GLY A 19 -15.02 19.58 5.30
CA GLY A 19 -15.60 18.69 4.29
C GLY A 19 -15.16 17.24 4.49
N SER A 20 -13.86 17.03 4.71
CA SER A 20 -13.28 15.71 4.99
C SER A 20 -13.87 15.08 6.25
N ILE A 21 -13.94 15.84 7.35
CA ILE A 21 -14.53 15.37 8.62
C ILE A 21 -15.99 14.95 8.42
N ARG A 22 -16.78 15.77 7.71
CA ARG A 22 -18.19 15.46 7.42
C ARG A 22 -18.32 14.17 6.63
N HIS A 23 -17.53 14.00 5.57
CA HIS A 23 -17.54 12.81 4.74
C HIS A 23 -17.20 11.55 5.55
N TYR A 24 -16.12 11.57 6.33
CA TYR A 24 -15.73 10.39 7.12
C TYR A 24 -16.75 10.05 8.21
N LYS A 25 -17.36 11.04 8.87
CA LYS A 25 -18.45 10.79 9.84
C LYS A 25 -19.66 10.12 9.20
N GLN A 26 -20.04 10.55 7.99
CA GLN A 26 -21.11 9.90 7.23
C GLN A 26 -20.76 8.45 6.89
N LEU A 27 -19.52 8.19 6.48
CA LEU A 27 -19.05 6.84 6.18
C LEU A 27 -19.07 5.93 7.42
N ILE A 28 -18.60 6.42 8.57
CA ILE A 28 -18.68 5.69 9.86
C ILE A 28 -20.14 5.35 10.18
N THR A 29 -21.04 6.34 10.07
CA THR A 29 -22.46 6.13 10.35
C THR A 29 -23.09 5.07 9.42
N SER A 30 -22.67 5.04 8.15
CA SER A 30 -23.13 4.00 7.21
C SER A 30 -22.63 2.62 7.61
N LEU A 31 -21.35 2.49 7.94
CA LEU A 31 -20.74 1.23 8.35
C LEU A 31 -21.36 0.69 9.66
N ASP A 32 -21.68 1.58 10.61
CA ASP A 32 -22.36 1.19 11.85
C ASP A 32 -23.76 0.63 11.58
N LYS A 33 -24.49 1.19 10.61
CA LYS A 33 -25.80 0.65 10.18
C LYS A 33 -25.67 -0.71 9.50
N ASP A 34 -24.70 -0.84 8.61
CA ASP A 34 -24.45 -2.11 7.92
C ASP A 34 -24.07 -3.19 8.93
N LEU A 35 -23.20 -2.86 9.90
CA LEU A 35 -22.81 -3.75 10.99
C LEU A 35 -24.02 -4.18 11.84
N ALA A 36 -24.83 -3.22 12.29
CA ALA A 36 -26.03 -3.53 13.08
C ALA A 36 -27.02 -4.43 12.32
N THR A 37 -27.11 -4.27 11.00
CA THR A 37 -27.96 -5.12 10.13
C THR A 37 -27.41 -6.54 10.06
N ILE A 38 -26.09 -6.69 9.93
CA ILE A 38 -25.42 -8.00 9.95
C ILE A 38 -25.61 -8.68 11.31
N ASP A 39 -25.40 -7.96 12.41
CA ASP A 39 -25.55 -8.48 13.77
C ASP A 39 -26.99 -8.96 14.04
N ALA A 40 -27.98 -8.16 13.63
CA ALA A 40 -29.38 -8.54 13.71
C ALA A 40 -29.68 -9.80 12.89
N THR A 41 -29.12 -9.88 11.68
CA THR A 41 -29.29 -11.04 10.80
C THR A 41 -28.68 -12.30 11.41
N ILE A 42 -27.48 -12.21 12.01
CA ILE A 42 -26.85 -13.33 12.72
C ILE A 42 -27.75 -13.81 13.86
N ARG A 43 -28.33 -12.89 14.63
CA ARG A 43 -29.25 -13.23 15.73
C ARG A 43 -30.57 -13.87 15.30
N ILE A 44 -31.01 -13.65 14.06
CA ILE A 44 -32.17 -14.37 13.50
C ILE A 44 -31.85 -15.87 13.37
N PHE A 45 -30.62 -16.23 13.03
CA PHE A 45 -30.19 -17.62 12.91
C PHE A 45 -29.72 -18.24 14.24
N GLU A 46 -29.06 -17.44 15.08
CA GLU A 46 -28.52 -17.87 16.37
C GLU A 46 -28.77 -16.76 17.43
N PRO A 47 -29.88 -16.83 18.18
CA PRO A 47 -30.29 -15.75 19.09
C PRO A 47 -29.27 -15.44 20.20
N ASP A 48 -28.56 -16.46 20.68
CA ASP A 48 -27.59 -16.35 21.78
C ASP A 48 -26.14 -16.09 21.29
N TYR A 49 -25.97 -15.72 20.01
CA TYR A 49 -24.65 -15.46 19.43
C TYR A 49 -23.94 -14.29 20.14
N LYS A 50 -22.71 -14.53 20.60
CA LYS A 50 -21.86 -13.54 21.27
C LYS A 50 -20.80 -12.99 20.32
N PHE A 51 -20.78 -11.66 20.16
CA PHE A 51 -19.86 -10.97 19.25
C PHE A 51 -18.47 -10.65 19.84
N ASP A 52 -18.28 -10.91 21.14
CA ASP A 52 -17.16 -10.44 21.97
C ASP A 52 -15.75 -10.85 21.50
N SER A 53 -15.63 -11.75 20.53
CA SER A 53 -14.34 -12.24 20.02
C SER A 53 -14.13 -12.05 18.52
N THR A 54 -14.96 -11.24 17.85
CA THR A 54 -14.81 -11.07 16.40
C THR A 54 -13.51 -10.32 16.11
N LYS A 55 -12.55 -11.03 15.49
CA LYS A 55 -11.25 -10.45 15.15
C LYS A 55 -11.43 -9.29 14.18
N ILE A 56 -10.95 -8.11 14.56
CA ILE A 56 -10.92 -6.95 13.66
C ILE A 56 -10.05 -7.30 12.45
N VAL A 57 -10.68 -7.38 11.28
CA VAL A 57 -9.97 -7.51 10.01
C VAL A 57 -9.61 -6.11 9.54
N ASN A 58 -8.38 -5.71 9.80
CA ASN A 58 -7.86 -4.46 9.25
C ASN A 58 -7.91 -4.54 7.73
N LYS A 59 -8.61 -3.59 7.10
CA LYS A 59 -8.51 -3.38 5.66
C LYS A 59 -7.07 -2.97 5.38
N HIS A 60 -6.22 -3.93 5.03
CA HIS A 60 -4.89 -3.63 4.55
C HIS A 60 -5.03 -2.59 3.44
N ARG A 61 -4.26 -1.49 3.51
CA ARG A 61 -4.16 -0.59 2.37
C ARG A 61 -3.83 -1.47 1.18
N ARG A 62 -4.78 -1.62 0.24
CA ARG A 62 -4.49 -2.23 -1.05
C ARG A 62 -3.24 -1.53 -1.55
N ASN A 63 -2.28 -2.31 -2.03
CA ASN A 63 -1.10 -1.76 -2.68
C ASN A 63 -1.61 -0.76 -3.73
N THR A 64 -1.50 0.54 -3.45
CA THR A 64 -2.04 1.59 -4.32
C THR A 64 -1.21 1.73 -5.57
N TYR A 65 0.03 1.22 -5.51
CA TYR A 65 0.95 1.28 -6.62
C TYR A 65 0.70 0.14 -7.58
N PHE A 66 0.50 -1.11 -7.13
CA PHE A 66 0.44 -2.25 -8.06
C PHE A 66 -0.92 -2.93 -8.09
N ASN A 67 -1.41 -3.20 -9.31
CA ASN A 67 -2.52 -4.11 -9.55
C ASN A 67 -2.14 -5.55 -9.18
N ASN A 68 -3.14 -6.43 -9.09
CA ASN A 68 -2.92 -7.83 -8.72
C ASN A 68 -1.92 -8.50 -9.67
N GLY A 69 -0.85 -9.08 -9.14
CA GLY A 69 0.21 -9.74 -9.91
C GLY A 69 1.16 -8.81 -10.69
N GLU A 70 0.85 -7.51 -10.82
CA GLU A 70 1.61 -6.58 -11.65
C GLU A 70 3.04 -6.38 -11.13
N ALA A 71 3.21 -6.22 -9.81
CA ALA A 71 4.53 -6.04 -9.19
C ALA A 71 5.47 -7.20 -9.52
N LYS A 72 4.96 -8.44 -9.48
CA LYS A 72 5.71 -9.67 -9.79
C LYS A 72 6.20 -9.66 -11.23
N ILE A 73 5.33 -9.34 -12.17
CA ILE A 73 5.68 -9.29 -13.59
C ILE A 73 6.75 -8.23 -13.84
N LEU A 74 6.56 -7.01 -13.34
CA LEU A 74 7.50 -5.90 -13.54
C LEU A 74 8.87 -6.19 -12.94
N ILE A 75 8.92 -6.72 -11.71
CA ILE A 75 10.19 -7.04 -11.03
C ILE A 75 10.92 -8.17 -11.76
N LEU A 76 10.23 -9.22 -12.19
CA LEU A 76 10.87 -10.31 -12.93
C LEU A 76 11.35 -9.85 -14.31
N ASP A 77 10.56 -9.01 -14.99
CA ASP A 77 10.93 -8.43 -16.28
C ASP A 77 12.18 -7.55 -16.17
N THR A 78 12.26 -6.66 -15.18
CA THR A 78 13.46 -5.84 -14.95
C THR A 78 14.69 -6.67 -14.59
N LEU A 79 14.54 -7.70 -13.75
CA LEU A 79 15.63 -8.61 -13.41
C LEU A 79 16.08 -9.47 -14.62
N ARG A 80 15.16 -9.84 -15.52
CA ARG A 80 15.48 -10.57 -16.76
C ARG A 80 16.30 -9.71 -17.72
N VAL A 81 15.90 -8.46 -17.92
CA VAL A 81 16.57 -7.55 -18.85
C VAL A 81 18.01 -7.26 -18.41
N LYS A 82 18.24 -6.97 -17.13
CA LYS A 82 19.60 -6.62 -16.66
C LYS A 82 20.54 -7.82 -16.52
N SER A 83 20.05 -9.06 -16.42
CA SER A 83 20.83 -10.32 -16.26
C SER A 83 21.83 -10.38 -15.07
N GLU A 84 22.08 -9.27 -14.40
CA GLU A 84 22.98 -9.08 -13.27
C GLU A 84 22.18 -8.82 -11.97
N PRO A 85 22.79 -9.07 -10.80
CA PRO A 85 22.17 -8.74 -9.52
C PRO A 85 21.88 -7.22 -9.41
N ILE A 86 20.64 -6.85 -9.07
CA ILE A 86 20.22 -5.44 -8.96
C ILE A 86 19.95 -5.09 -7.50
N ARG A 87 20.38 -3.90 -7.07
CA ARG A 87 20.06 -3.35 -5.75
C ARG A 87 18.58 -2.97 -5.67
N THR A 88 18.00 -3.10 -4.49
CA THR A 88 16.58 -2.76 -4.26
C THR A 88 16.26 -1.31 -4.66
N ASP A 89 17.21 -0.41 -4.43
CA ASP A 89 17.10 1.03 -4.68
C ASP A 89 16.98 1.30 -6.18
N ASP A 90 17.95 0.79 -6.96
CA ASP A 90 17.96 0.89 -8.42
C ASP A 90 16.73 0.21 -9.05
N LEU A 91 16.34 -0.96 -8.51
CA LEU A 91 15.15 -1.66 -8.96
C LEU A 91 13.89 -0.82 -8.73
N SER A 92 13.81 -0.13 -7.59
CA SER A 92 12.72 0.78 -7.29
C SER A 92 12.63 1.92 -8.28
N ASP A 93 13.76 2.54 -8.60
CA ASP A 93 13.76 3.71 -9.49
C ASP A 93 13.42 3.29 -10.94
N ILE A 94 13.89 2.12 -11.39
CA ILE A 94 13.53 1.55 -12.70
C ILE A 94 12.03 1.22 -12.76
N VAL A 95 11.48 0.58 -11.74
CA VAL A 95 10.06 0.18 -11.73
C VAL A 95 9.15 1.41 -11.61
N ALA A 96 9.56 2.43 -10.85
CA ALA A 96 8.86 3.72 -10.79
C ALA A 96 8.82 4.39 -12.16
N SER A 97 9.97 4.42 -12.85
CA SER A 97 10.11 4.99 -14.20
C SER A 97 9.27 4.25 -15.24
N LYS A 98 9.32 2.90 -15.25
CA LYS A 98 8.47 2.06 -16.13
C LYS A 98 6.98 2.32 -15.91
N LYS A 99 6.59 2.71 -14.70
CA LYS A 99 5.21 2.97 -14.32
C LYS A 99 4.79 4.43 -14.53
N GLY A 100 5.71 5.32 -14.92
CA GLY A 100 5.45 6.75 -15.03
C GLY A 100 5.11 7.41 -13.69
N LEU A 101 5.62 6.87 -12.58
CA LEU A 101 5.42 7.46 -11.25
C LEU A 101 6.52 8.49 -10.96
N PHE A 102 6.09 9.69 -10.62
CA PHE A 102 6.95 10.76 -10.11
C PHE A 102 6.57 11.01 -8.66
N PHE A 103 7.54 10.85 -7.75
CA PHE A 103 7.32 11.06 -6.32
C PHE A 103 7.80 12.45 -5.95
N GLU A 104 6.89 13.28 -5.43
CA GLU A 104 7.23 14.65 -4.99
C GLU A 104 7.82 14.64 -3.58
N ASN A 105 7.45 13.64 -2.77
CA ASN A 105 7.82 13.55 -1.36
C ASN A 105 8.61 12.27 -1.04
N ASP A 106 9.56 12.43 -0.13
CA ASP A 106 10.39 11.36 0.44
C ASP A 106 9.58 10.20 1.04
N TYR A 107 8.40 10.51 1.58
CA TYR A 107 7.47 9.52 2.14
C TYR A 107 6.92 8.57 1.06
N GLU A 108 6.59 9.09 -0.12
CA GLU A 108 6.04 8.31 -1.22
C GLU A 108 7.08 7.36 -1.79
N THR A 109 8.31 7.84 -1.98
CA THR A 109 9.45 7.02 -2.39
C THR A 109 9.69 5.88 -1.40
N ARG A 110 9.65 6.13 -0.09
CA ARG A 110 9.79 5.08 0.94
C ARG A 110 8.62 4.10 0.94
N SER A 111 7.40 4.58 0.75
CA SER A 111 6.19 3.76 0.66
C SER A 111 6.26 2.82 -0.55
N PHE A 112 6.69 3.34 -1.70
CA PHE A 112 6.88 2.56 -2.92
C PHE A 112 8.00 1.53 -2.79
N ARG A 113 9.15 1.91 -2.23
CA ARG A 113 10.25 0.97 -1.91
C ARG A 113 9.78 -0.16 -1.00
N LYS A 114 8.97 0.13 0.02
CA LYS A 114 8.35 -0.90 0.87
C LYS A 114 7.45 -1.85 0.08
N ALA A 115 6.67 -1.35 -0.87
CA ALA A 115 5.84 -2.18 -1.73
C ALA A 115 6.68 -3.15 -2.58
N ILE A 116 7.81 -2.68 -3.13
CA ILE A 116 8.75 -3.51 -3.90
C ILE A 116 9.44 -4.55 -3.01
N ILE A 117 9.92 -4.18 -1.82
CA ILE A 117 10.50 -5.12 -0.86
C ILE A 117 9.49 -6.21 -0.49
N SER A 118 8.23 -5.84 -0.26
CA SER A 118 7.17 -6.81 0.03
C SER A 118 6.95 -7.78 -1.13
N ALA A 119 6.94 -7.28 -2.37
CA ALA A 119 6.82 -8.12 -3.56
C ALA A 119 8.04 -9.05 -3.72
N LEU A 120 9.26 -8.54 -3.53
CA LEU A 120 10.50 -9.33 -3.58
C LEU A 120 10.53 -10.44 -2.52
N ASN A 121 10.10 -10.15 -1.29
CA ASN A 121 9.99 -11.15 -0.24
C ASN A 121 8.99 -12.27 -0.62
N ASN A 122 7.91 -11.94 -1.32
CA ASN A 122 6.97 -12.95 -1.82
C ASN A 122 7.58 -13.76 -2.97
N LEU A 123 8.33 -13.12 -3.88
CA LEU A 123 9.03 -13.82 -4.97
C LEU A 123 10.13 -14.75 -4.47
N GLU A 124 10.78 -14.38 -3.37
CA GLU A 124 11.78 -15.21 -2.69
C GLU A 124 11.12 -16.44 -2.06
N LYS A 125 9.97 -16.26 -1.38
CA LYS A 125 9.15 -17.37 -0.89
C LYS A 125 8.69 -18.31 -2.02
N ASP A 126 8.35 -17.75 -3.18
CA ASP A 126 7.99 -18.50 -4.39
C ASP A 126 9.22 -19.16 -5.07
N ASN A 127 10.44 -19.03 -4.52
CA ASN A 127 11.69 -19.54 -5.09
C ASN A 127 12.08 -18.97 -6.47
N LEU A 128 11.56 -17.81 -6.86
CA LEU A 128 11.84 -17.20 -8.16
C LEU A 128 13.05 -16.26 -8.15
N VAL A 129 13.33 -15.66 -7.00
CA VAL A 129 14.48 -14.75 -6.80
C VAL A 129 15.25 -15.13 -5.55
N GLN A 130 16.52 -14.77 -5.51
CA GLN A 130 17.41 -14.98 -4.37
C GLN A 130 18.15 -13.70 -4.01
N ARG A 131 18.44 -13.54 -2.71
CA ARG A 131 19.31 -12.48 -2.20
C ARG A 131 20.76 -12.89 -2.44
N VAL A 132 21.51 -12.03 -3.13
CA VAL A 132 22.93 -12.26 -3.43
C VAL A 132 23.83 -11.65 -2.37
N SER A 133 23.51 -10.43 -1.94
CA SER A 133 24.26 -9.72 -0.90
C SER A 133 23.36 -8.76 -0.13
N LYS A 134 23.82 -8.39 1.07
CA LYS A 134 23.22 -7.35 1.90
C LYS A 134 24.31 -6.38 2.33
N GLU A 135 24.29 -5.18 1.77
CA GLU A 135 25.17 -4.07 2.15
C GLU A 135 24.36 -3.08 2.99
N GLY A 136 24.48 -3.20 4.32
CA GLY A 136 23.69 -2.40 5.26
C GLY A 136 22.18 -2.67 5.15
N LEU A 137 21.41 -1.65 4.77
CA LEU A 137 19.96 -1.74 4.54
C LEU A 137 19.59 -2.13 3.10
N VAL A 138 20.57 -2.19 2.19
CA VAL A 138 20.34 -2.43 0.76
C VAL A 138 20.57 -3.90 0.46
N ILE A 139 19.59 -4.53 -0.19
CA ILE A 139 19.63 -5.94 -0.59
C ILE A 139 19.77 -6.01 -2.11
N THR A 140 20.65 -6.89 -2.57
CA THR A 140 20.88 -7.16 -3.98
C THR A 140 20.17 -8.46 -4.38
N TRP A 141 19.39 -8.41 -5.45
CA TRP A 141 18.50 -9.49 -5.87
C TRP A 141 18.89 -10.04 -7.24
N LYS A 142 18.75 -11.36 -7.42
CA LYS A 142 18.95 -12.05 -8.70
C LYS A 142 17.86 -13.09 -8.92
N ILE A 143 17.51 -13.36 -10.18
CA ILE A 143 16.64 -14.49 -10.53
C ILE A 143 17.36 -15.79 -10.14
N LYS A 144 16.64 -16.66 -9.43
CA LYS A 144 17.11 -18.01 -9.14
C LYS A 144 17.05 -18.80 -10.45
N LYS A 145 18.20 -19.23 -10.97
CA LYS A 145 18.22 -20.19 -12.09
C LYS A 145 17.64 -21.50 -11.56
N LEU A 146 16.57 -22.00 -12.19
CA LEU A 146 16.20 -23.41 -12.01
C LEU A 146 17.35 -24.24 -12.59
N ASN A 147 17.97 -25.07 -11.75
CA ASN A 147 18.73 -26.23 -12.21
C ASN A 147 17.75 -27.33 -12.59
#